data_AF-A0A7S2WQY6-F1
#
_entry.id   AF-A0A7S2WQY6-F1
#
_cell.length_a   1.000
_cell.length_b   1.000
_cell.length_c   1.000
_cell.angle_alpha   90.00
_cell.angle_beta   90.00
_cell.angle_gamma   90.00
#
_symmetry.space_group_name_H-M   'P 1'
#
loop_
_entity.id
_entity.type
_entity.pdbx_description
1 polymer ?
#
loop_
_entity_poly.entity_id
_entity_poly.type
_entity_poly.pdbx_seq_one_letter_code
_entity_poly.pdbx_strand_id
1 'polypeptide(L)'
;EETPADVDVVCFQELYHPHHFARVAEVMRSKGLVHSARQQPPRRSRMCIHNGLAIFSKTPLKSPRFLLFTRAHWVERYFGTKGALIVETEIPGIGLVSLTNVHLTAGGASNANNPGVDDIRQAELLQTAAWAQTVLDPEAVGGRSAPDAVVVAGDYNCGPGSSVGNYELLLQEGEHSEQGQRR
;
A
#
# COMPACT_ATOMS: atom_id res chain seq x y z
N GLU A 1 -11.32 -16.20 14.05
CA GLU A 1 -12.04 -14.92 14.07
C GLU A 1 -12.79 -14.73 12.76
N GLU A 2 -14.10 -14.53 12.87
CA GLU A 2 -14.92 -14.07 11.76
C GLU A 2 -14.40 -12.69 11.33
N THR A 3 -14.25 -12.50 10.02
CA THR A 3 -14.07 -11.15 9.50
C THR A 3 -15.41 -10.48 9.72
N PRO A 4 -15.47 -9.27 10.27
CA PRO A 4 -16.73 -8.58 10.45
C PRO A 4 -17.49 -8.58 9.12
N ALA A 5 -18.78 -8.87 9.16
CA ALA A 5 -19.65 -8.87 7.97
C ALA A 5 -19.56 -7.54 7.18
N ASP A 6 -19.07 -6.48 7.83
CA ASP A 6 -19.02 -5.10 7.35
C ASP A 6 -17.69 -4.69 6.71
N VAL A 7 -16.77 -5.61 6.42
CA VAL A 7 -15.51 -5.26 5.74
C VAL A 7 -15.64 -5.36 4.22
N ASP A 8 -15.39 -4.27 3.49
CA ASP A 8 -15.40 -4.26 2.02
C ASP A 8 -14.06 -4.63 1.39
N VAL A 9 -12.96 -4.26 2.06
CA VAL A 9 -11.60 -4.39 1.54
C VAL A 9 -10.64 -4.79 2.67
N VAL A 10 -9.70 -5.68 2.37
CA VAL A 10 -8.59 -6.06 3.26
C VAL A 10 -7.25 -5.94 2.55
N CYS A 11 -6.32 -5.22 3.15
CA CYS A 11 -4.93 -5.09 2.70
C CYS A 11 -4.03 -6.02 3.52
N PHE A 12 -3.24 -6.85 2.85
CA PHE A 12 -2.22 -7.70 3.46
C PHE A 12 -0.81 -7.24 3.09
N GLN A 13 0.09 -7.37 4.06
CA GLN A 13 1.54 -7.30 3.89
C GLN A 13 2.16 -8.66 4.19
N GLU A 14 3.42 -8.85 3.82
CA GLU A 14 4.22 -10.06 4.08
C GLU A 14 3.68 -11.39 3.53
N LEU A 15 2.75 -11.33 2.58
CA LEU A 15 2.21 -12.51 1.91
C LEU A 15 3.11 -12.92 0.73
N TYR A 16 4.34 -13.32 1.07
CA TYR A 16 5.43 -13.58 0.11
C TYR A 16 5.21 -14.87 -0.69
N HIS A 17 4.88 -15.96 0.00
CA HIS A 17 4.84 -17.29 -0.63
C HIS A 17 3.53 -17.51 -1.41
N PRO A 18 3.56 -18.03 -2.64
CA PRO A 18 2.34 -18.30 -3.42
C PRO A 18 1.39 -19.29 -2.74
N HIS A 19 1.89 -20.31 -2.03
CA HIS A 19 1.04 -21.22 -1.26
C HIS A 19 0.30 -20.52 -0.10
N HIS A 20 0.97 -19.62 0.62
CA HIS A 20 0.32 -18.85 1.69
C HIS A 20 -0.73 -17.91 1.11
N PHE A 21 -0.41 -17.26 -0.02
CA PHE A 21 -1.38 -16.45 -0.75
C PHE A 21 -2.62 -17.26 -1.14
N ALA A 22 -2.44 -18.45 -1.73
CA ALA A 22 -3.55 -19.29 -2.14
C ALA A 22 -4.46 -19.67 -0.96
N ARG A 23 -3.87 -19.99 0.20
CA ARG A 23 -4.62 -20.32 1.41
C ARG A 23 -5.37 -19.11 1.98
N VAL A 24 -4.72 -17.95 2.06
CA VAL A 24 -5.38 -16.70 2.47
C VAL A 24 -6.51 -16.34 1.51
N ALA A 25 -6.29 -16.45 0.20
CA ALA A 25 -7.31 -16.17 -0.81
C ALA A 25 -8.53 -17.09 -0.69
N GLU A 26 -8.33 -18.38 -0.40
CA GLU A 26 -9.43 -19.30 -0.11
C GLU A 26 -10.26 -18.85 1.09
N VAL A 27 -9.60 -18.46 2.19
CA VAL A 27 -10.26 -17.96 3.39
C VAL A 27 -10.97 -16.63 3.13
N MET A 28 -10.37 -15.70 2.39
CA MET A 28 -11.00 -14.41 2.05
C MET A 28 -12.23 -14.60 1.16
N ARG A 29 -12.18 -15.52 0.19
CA ARG A 29 -13.34 -15.86 -0.64
C ARG A 29 -14.49 -16.43 0.18
N SER A 30 -14.23 -17.32 1.14
CA SER A 30 -15.31 -17.85 2.00
C SER A 30 -15.94 -16.79 2.90
N LYS A 31 -15.27 -15.63 3.05
CA LYS A 31 -15.73 -14.44 3.77
C LYS A 31 -16.38 -13.38 2.85
N GLY A 32 -16.60 -13.69 1.57
CA GLY A 32 -17.23 -12.79 0.61
C GLY A 32 -16.28 -11.81 -0.10
N LEU A 33 -14.99 -11.79 0.25
CA LEU A 33 -13.96 -10.98 -0.41
C LEU A 33 -13.42 -11.75 -1.62
N VAL A 34 -14.23 -11.81 -2.68
CA VAL A 34 -13.98 -12.71 -3.82
C VAL A 34 -12.96 -12.18 -4.84
N HIS A 35 -12.73 -10.88 -4.85
CA HIS A 35 -11.75 -10.25 -5.73
C HIS A 35 -10.42 -10.09 -5.02
N SER A 36 -9.33 -10.34 -5.73
CA SER A 36 -7.98 -10.21 -5.17
C SER A 36 -7.02 -9.58 -6.18
N ALA A 37 -6.17 -8.68 -5.71
CA ALA A 37 -5.09 -8.10 -6.48
C ALA A 37 -3.75 -8.44 -5.84
N ARG A 38 -2.82 -8.87 -6.70
CA ARG A 38 -1.42 -9.14 -6.36
C ARG A 38 -0.60 -8.84 -7.59
N GLN A 39 0.23 -7.80 -7.53
CA GLN A 39 1.02 -7.34 -8.67
C GLN A 39 2.50 -7.36 -8.31
N GLN A 40 3.34 -7.61 -9.31
CA GLN A 40 4.78 -7.62 -9.19
C GLN A 40 5.38 -6.48 -10.02
N PRO A 41 6.56 -5.96 -9.63
CA PRO A 41 7.23 -4.95 -10.42
C PRO A 41 7.54 -5.49 -11.83
N PRO A 42 7.40 -4.67 -12.89
CA PRO A 42 7.59 -5.11 -14.27
C PRO A 42 9.05 -5.48 -14.59
N ARG A 43 10.02 -4.94 -13.86
CA ARG A 43 11.45 -5.27 -14.00
C ARG A 43 11.90 -6.17 -12.85
N ARG A 44 11.93 -7.47 -13.10
CA ARG A 44 12.43 -8.46 -12.14
C ARG A 44 13.93 -8.67 -12.30
N SER A 45 14.69 -8.56 -11.21
CA SER A 45 15.97 -9.27 -11.12
C SER A 45 15.69 -10.77 -11.01
N ARG A 46 16.63 -11.64 -11.42
CA ARG A 46 16.48 -13.11 -11.29
C ARG A 46 16.35 -13.58 -9.83
N MET A 47 16.64 -12.70 -8.86
CA MET A 47 16.57 -12.94 -7.42
C MET A 47 15.39 -12.23 -6.76
N CYS A 48 14.50 -11.60 -7.54
CA CYS A 48 13.37 -10.85 -7.01
C CYS A 48 12.40 -11.79 -6.29
N ILE A 49 12.25 -11.59 -4.98
CA ILE A 49 11.23 -12.22 -4.15
C ILE A 49 9.93 -11.45 -4.36
N HIS A 50 8.77 -12.10 -4.17
CA HIS A 50 7.49 -11.38 -4.22
C HIS A 50 7.49 -10.20 -3.21
N ASN A 51 6.75 -9.13 -3.46
CA ASN A 51 6.71 -7.93 -2.58
C ASN A 51 5.90 -8.12 -1.29
N GLY A 52 5.06 -9.16 -1.27
CA GLY A 52 4.25 -9.56 -0.12
C GLY A 52 2.92 -8.81 0.00
N LEU A 53 2.62 -7.87 -0.91
CA LEU A 53 1.36 -7.13 -0.88
C LEU A 53 0.25 -7.91 -1.57
N ALA A 54 -0.94 -7.86 -0.96
CA ALA A 54 -2.18 -8.30 -1.58
C ALA A 54 -3.35 -7.43 -1.10
N ILE A 55 -4.35 -7.26 -1.96
CA ILE A 55 -5.62 -6.60 -1.60
C ILE A 55 -6.74 -7.59 -1.93
N PHE A 56 -7.69 -7.76 -1.01
CA PHE A 56 -8.91 -8.52 -1.21
C PHE A 56 -10.12 -7.59 -1.10
N SER A 57 -11.14 -7.79 -1.93
CA SER A 57 -12.33 -6.92 -1.96
C SER A 57 -13.60 -7.72 -2.27
N LYS A 58 -14.74 -7.23 -1.77
CA LYS A 58 -16.08 -7.67 -2.18
C LYS A 58 -16.41 -7.22 -3.60
N THR A 59 -15.81 -6.13 -4.08
CA THR A 59 -16.08 -5.52 -5.39
C THR A 59 -14.87 -5.65 -6.33
N PRO A 60 -15.08 -5.60 -7.66
CA PRO A 60 -14.00 -5.78 -8.63
C PRO A 60 -12.85 -4.77 -8.45
N LEU A 61 -11.62 -5.30 -8.41
CA LEU A 61 -10.40 -4.51 -8.36
C LEU A 61 -9.93 -4.20 -9.80
N LYS A 62 -9.83 -2.92 -10.12
CA LYS A 62 -9.46 -2.39 -11.44
C LYS A 62 -8.01 -1.92 -11.44
N SER A 63 -7.37 -2.02 -12.60
CA SER A 63 -6.07 -1.41 -12.91
C SER A 63 -4.95 -1.64 -11.87
N PRO A 64 -4.72 -2.89 -11.39
CA PRO A 64 -3.71 -3.14 -10.38
C PRO A 64 -2.32 -2.80 -10.90
N ARG A 65 -1.60 -1.97 -10.14
CA ARG A 65 -0.22 -1.59 -10.45
C ARG A 65 0.64 -1.64 -9.20
N PHE A 66 1.89 -2.07 -9.37
CA PHE A 66 2.88 -2.06 -8.31
C PHE A 66 3.97 -1.04 -8.63
N LEU A 67 4.17 -0.10 -7.72
CA LEU A 67 5.18 0.96 -7.82
C LEU A 67 6.29 0.70 -6.80
N LEU A 68 7.54 0.72 -7.26
CA LEU A 68 8.70 0.55 -6.40
C LEU A 68 9.07 1.85 -5.70
N PHE A 69 9.51 1.76 -4.44
CA PHE A 69 10.18 2.88 -3.80
C PHE A 69 11.52 3.17 -4.49
N THR A 70 11.84 4.46 -4.62
CA THR A 70 13.08 4.93 -5.25
C THR A 70 14.28 4.84 -4.31
N ARG A 71 14.05 5.11 -3.03
CA ARG A 71 14.99 4.81 -1.93
C ARG A 71 14.53 3.52 -1.27
N ALA A 72 15.49 2.64 -0.98
CA ALA A 72 15.25 1.38 -0.30
C ALA A 72 16.52 0.99 0.47
N HIS A 73 16.35 0.27 1.57
CA HIS A 73 17.49 -0.31 2.29
C HIS A 73 18.24 -1.31 1.38
N TRP A 74 19.55 -1.47 1.57
CA TRP A 74 20.42 -2.18 0.61
C TRP A 74 19.96 -3.62 0.32
N VAL A 75 19.47 -4.34 1.33
CA VAL A 75 18.89 -5.69 1.19
C VAL A 75 17.62 -5.65 0.33
N GLU A 76 16.71 -4.72 0.63
CA GLU A 76 15.42 -4.58 -0.04
C GLU A 76 15.58 -4.10 -1.48
N ARG A 77 16.58 -3.25 -1.74
CA ARG A 77 16.99 -2.81 -3.08
C ARG A 77 17.45 -3.99 -3.94
N TYR A 78 18.08 -4.99 -3.34
CA TYR A 78 18.54 -6.20 -4.05
C TYR A 78 17.37 -7.11 -4.44
N PHE A 79 16.37 -7.23 -3.56
CA PHE A 79 15.20 -8.07 -3.79
C PHE A 79 14.07 -7.35 -4.55
N GLY A 80 14.07 -6.02 -4.62
CA GLY A 80 13.06 -5.23 -5.32
C GLY A 80 11.65 -5.42 -4.75
N THR A 81 11.53 -5.55 -3.43
CA THR A 81 10.32 -6.04 -2.76
C THR A 81 9.45 -4.96 -2.13
N LYS A 82 9.97 -3.75 -1.87
CA LYS A 82 9.24 -2.70 -1.15
C LYS A 82 8.67 -1.66 -2.10
N GLY A 83 7.43 -1.24 -1.82
CA GLY A 83 6.68 -0.36 -2.70
C GLY A 83 5.20 -0.31 -2.33
N ALA A 84 4.39 0.12 -3.28
CA ALA A 84 2.95 0.25 -3.15
C ALA A 84 2.21 -0.59 -4.19
N LEU A 85 1.15 -1.29 -3.76
CA LEU A 85 0.15 -1.90 -4.63
C LEU A 85 -1.06 -0.96 -4.69
N ILE A 86 -1.30 -0.38 -5.86
CA ILE A 86 -2.39 0.57 -6.10
C ILE A 86 -3.45 -0.10 -6.96
N VAL A 87 -4.71 0.00 -6.54
CA VAL A 87 -5.89 -0.50 -7.25
C VAL A 87 -7.03 0.52 -7.15
N GLU A 88 -7.99 0.40 -8.04
CA GLU A 88 -9.25 1.16 -7.98
C GLU A 88 -10.42 0.20 -7.79
N THR A 89 -11.45 0.59 -7.05
CA THR A 89 -12.65 -0.23 -6.89
C THR A 89 -13.86 0.64 -6.59
N GLU A 90 -15.05 0.19 -7.00
CA GLU A 90 -16.31 0.86 -6.66
C GLU A 90 -16.79 0.30 -5.33
N ILE A 91 -16.95 1.14 -4.30
CA ILE A 91 -17.49 0.73 -3.00
C ILE A 91 -18.93 1.27 -2.87
N PRO A 92 -19.93 0.40 -2.62
CA PRO A 92 -21.31 0.84 -2.42
C PRO A 92 -21.42 1.91 -1.32
N GLY A 93 -22.08 3.02 -1.64
CA GLY A 93 -22.26 4.14 -0.71
C GLY A 93 -21.08 5.12 -0.61
N ILE A 94 -19.92 4.81 -1.23
CA ILE A 94 -18.77 5.73 -1.32
C ILE A 94 -18.54 6.18 -2.76
N GLY A 95 -18.55 5.26 -3.73
CA GLY A 95 -18.20 5.53 -5.13
C GLY A 95 -16.86 4.92 -5.53
N LEU A 96 -16.15 5.55 -6.45
CA LEU A 96 -14.84 5.12 -6.93
C LEU A 96 -13.78 5.40 -5.87
N VAL A 97 -13.15 4.35 -5.35
CA VAL A 97 -12.10 4.45 -4.34
C VAL A 97 -10.75 4.01 -4.93
N SER A 98 -9.73 4.85 -4.76
CA SER A 98 -8.34 4.45 -5.00
C SER A 98 -7.72 3.92 -3.71
N LEU A 99 -7.25 2.68 -3.75
CA LEU A 99 -6.65 1.98 -2.62
C LEU A 99 -5.15 1.84 -2.85
N THR A 100 -4.35 2.30 -1.90
CA THR A 100 -2.89 2.16 -1.92
C THR A 100 -2.46 1.32 -0.72
N ASN A 101 -2.09 0.06 -0.96
CA ASN A 101 -1.51 -0.82 0.05
C ASN A 101 0.02 -0.65 0.04
N VAL A 102 0.62 -0.33 1.19
CA VAL A 102 2.07 -0.12 1.34
C VAL A 102 2.70 -1.06 2.34
N HIS A 103 4.01 -1.25 2.20
CA HIS A 103 4.84 -1.84 3.23
C HIS A 103 6.20 -1.13 3.18
N LEU A 104 6.44 -0.22 4.12
CA LEU A 104 7.66 0.57 4.21
C LEU A 104 8.80 -0.25 4.83
N THR A 105 10.01 0.27 4.79
CA THR A 105 11.18 -0.40 5.34
C THR A 105 11.10 -0.54 6.86
N ALA A 106 11.42 -1.75 7.34
CA ALA A 106 11.65 -2.00 8.77
C ALA A 106 13.11 -1.73 9.17
N GLY A 107 14.00 -1.47 8.20
CA GLY A 107 15.45 -1.36 8.42
C GLY A 107 16.23 -2.67 8.36
N GLY A 108 15.56 -3.80 8.07
CA GLY A 108 16.17 -5.12 7.99
C GLY A 108 16.66 -5.63 9.34
N ALA A 109 17.94 -6.04 9.43
CA ALA A 109 18.56 -6.50 10.68
C ALA A 109 19.09 -5.35 11.58
N SER A 110 18.90 -4.10 11.15
CA SER A 110 19.28 -2.91 11.92
C SER A 110 18.18 -2.53 12.92
N ASN A 111 18.55 -1.82 13.99
CA ASN A 111 17.57 -1.22 14.91
C ASN A 111 16.63 -0.28 14.13
N ALA A 112 15.32 -0.39 14.36
CA ALA A 112 14.29 0.44 13.73
C ALA A 112 14.50 1.95 13.97
N ASN A 113 15.15 2.32 15.07
CA ASN A 113 15.53 3.71 15.43
C ASN A 113 16.90 4.13 14.86
N ASN A 114 17.43 3.44 13.86
CA ASN A 114 18.64 3.86 13.18
C ASN A 114 18.32 5.09 12.30
N PRO A 115 19.00 6.24 12.47
CA PRO A 115 18.72 7.44 11.68
C PRO A 115 18.74 7.21 10.16
N GLY A 116 19.63 6.33 9.68
CA GLY A 116 19.68 6.01 8.25
C GLY A 116 18.48 5.20 7.74
N VAL A 117 17.79 4.48 8.63
CA VAL A 117 16.54 3.77 8.29
C VAL A 117 15.36 4.76 8.32
N ASP A 118 15.32 5.67 9.29
CA ASP A 118 14.31 6.73 9.38
C ASP A 118 14.34 7.65 8.15
N ASP A 119 15.52 7.99 7.64
CA ASP A 119 15.68 8.78 6.41
C ASP A 119 15.13 8.06 5.17
N ILE A 120 15.27 6.74 5.11
CA ILE A 120 14.74 5.94 4.00
C ILE A 120 13.21 5.89 4.12
N ARG A 121 12.70 5.54 5.30
CA ARG A 121 11.26 5.46 5.56
C ARG A 121 10.56 6.81 5.34
N GLN A 122 11.19 7.91 5.72
CA GLN A 122 10.72 9.26 5.41
C GLN A 122 10.53 9.46 3.91
N ALA A 123 11.53 9.08 3.11
CA ALA A 123 11.45 9.21 1.67
C ALA A 123 10.39 8.30 1.05
N GLU A 124 10.23 7.07 1.57
CA GLU A 124 9.17 6.14 1.16
C GLU A 124 7.77 6.71 1.47
N LEU A 125 7.59 7.28 2.66
CA LEU A 125 6.34 7.92 3.10
C LEU A 125 5.98 9.10 2.19
N LEU A 126 6.91 10.02 1.95
CA LEU A 126 6.68 11.16 1.07
C LEU A 126 6.36 10.70 -0.37
N GLN A 127 7.02 9.63 -0.84
CA GLN A 127 6.72 9.05 -2.14
C GLN A 127 5.32 8.42 -2.17
N THR A 128 4.89 7.77 -1.10
CA THR A 128 3.52 7.27 -0.95
C THR A 128 2.49 8.39 -0.98
N ALA A 129 2.71 9.48 -0.24
CA ALA A 129 1.84 10.66 -0.25
C ALA A 129 1.73 11.25 -1.66
N ALA A 130 2.86 11.39 -2.37
CA ALA A 130 2.88 11.87 -3.74
C ALA A 130 2.07 10.95 -4.70
N TRP A 131 2.16 9.62 -4.56
CA TRP A 131 1.34 8.70 -5.36
C TRP A 131 -0.16 8.82 -5.06
N ALA A 132 -0.52 9.03 -3.80
CA ALA A 132 -1.92 9.24 -3.39
C ALA A 132 -2.48 10.57 -3.93
N GLN A 133 -1.66 11.62 -3.98
CA GLN A 133 -2.05 12.89 -4.61
C GLN A 133 -2.14 12.77 -6.14
N THR A 134 -1.25 12.01 -6.76
CA THR A 134 -1.24 11.81 -8.23
C THR A 134 -2.55 11.24 -8.76
N VAL A 135 -3.25 10.40 -7.99
CA VAL A 135 -4.53 9.82 -8.45
C VAL A 135 -5.69 10.81 -8.46
N LEU A 136 -5.53 11.96 -7.80
CA LEU A 136 -6.52 13.05 -7.77
C LEU A 136 -6.38 14.01 -8.95
N ASP A 137 -5.24 13.97 -9.67
CA ASP A 137 -4.99 14.82 -10.83
C ASP A 137 -5.42 14.09 -12.13
N PRO A 138 -6.53 14.52 -12.79
CA PRO A 138 -7.03 13.89 -14.01
C PRO A 138 -6.01 13.85 -15.13
N GLU A 139 -5.16 14.88 -15.27
CA GLU A 139 -4.13 14.93 -16.31
C GLU A 139 -3.06 13.86 -16.05
N ALA A 140 -2.63 13.73 -14.78
CA ALA A 140 -1.66 12.72 -14.38
C ALA A 140 -2.19 11.28 -14.53
N VAL A 141 -3.51 11.08 -14.49
CA VAL A 141 -4.15 9.76 -14.70
C VAL A 141 -4.75 9.57 -16.09
N GLY A 142 -4.39 10.40 -17.07
CA GLY A 142 -4.74 10.23 -18.48
C GLY A 142 -6.19 10.60 -18.82
N GLY A 143 -6.69 11.68 -18.23
CA GLY A 143 -8.04 12.22 -18.47
C GLY A 143 -9.16 11.45 -17.78
N ARG A 144 -8.84 10.51 -16.87
CA ARG A 144 -9.83 9.78 -16.09
C ARG A 144 -10.36 10.65 -14.95
N SER A 145 -11.62 10.47 -14.57
CA SER A 145 -12.19 11.11 -13.39
C SER A 145 -11.38 10.75 -12.14
N ALA A 146 -11.18 11.74 -11.27
CA ALA A 146 -10.60 11.50 -9.95
C ALA A 146 -11.49 10.56 -9.14
N PRO A 147 -10.92 9.73 -8.24
CA PRO A 147 -11.70 8.91 -7.33
C PRO A 147 -12.47 9.77 -6.32
N ASP A 148 -13.62 9.27 -5.88
CA ASP A 148 -14.43 9.86 -4.82
C ASP A 148 -13.74 9.76 -3.44
N ALA A 149 -12.87 8.77 -3.25
CA ALA A 149 -12.03 8.65 -2.07
C ALA A 149 -10.66 8.04 -2.37
N VAL A 150 -9.65 8.44 -1.58
CA VAL A 150 -8.30 7.86 -1.62
C VAL A 150 -7.98 7.31 -0.25
N VAL A 151 -7.64 6.01 -0.20
CA VAL A 151 -7.25 5.33 1.02
C VAL A 151 -5.84 4.80 0.87
N VAL A 152 -4.97 5.20 1.79
CA VAL A 152 -3.60 4.69 1.89
C VAL A 152 -3.48 3.92 3.20
N ALA A 153 -3.14 2.64 3.11
CA ALA A 153 -3.08 1.76 4.26
C ALA A 153 -1.93 0.76 4.14
N GLY A 154 -1.45 0.27 5.27
CA GLY A 154 -0.48 -0.81 5.32
C GLY A 154 0.47 -0.68 6.48
N ASP A 155 1.60 -1.37 6.38
CA ASP A 155 2.62 -1.35 7.41
C ASP A 155 3.64 -0.25 7.10
N TYR A 156 3.56 0.84 7.87
CA TYR A 156 4.48 1.97 7.77
C TYR A 156 5.78 1.74 8.55
N ASN A 157 5.88 0.72 9.40
CA ASN A 157 7.03 0.48 10.27
C ASN A 157 7.41 1.68 11.15
N CYS A 158 6.43 2.52 11.51
CA CYS A 158 6.55 3.61 12.48
C CYS A 158 5.30 3.69 13.36
N GLY A 159 5.42 4.35 14.51
CA GLY A 159 4.33 4.54 15.45
C GLY A 159 4.69 5.52 16.57
N PRO A 160 3.76 5.82 17.49
CA PRO A 160 3.96 6.82 18.53
C PRO A 160 5.12 6.50 19.51
N GLY A 161 5.60 5.25 19.52
CA GLY A 161 6.75 4.82 20.34
C GLY A 161 7.97 4.33 19.54
N SER A 162 7.95 4.40 18.21
CA SER A 162 9.02 3.88 17.35
C SER A 162 9.11 4.70 16.07
N SER A 163 10.29 5.24 15.77
CA SER A 163 10.46 6.17 14.64
C SER A 163 9.43 7.31 14.67
N VAL A 164 9.39 8.02 15.80
CA VAL A 164 8.35 9.03 16.11
C VAL A 164 8.27 10.13 15.07
N GLY A 165 9.41 10.62 14.56
CA GLY A 165 9.42 11.65 13.52
C GLY A 165 8.77 11.19 12.20
N ASN A 166 8.93 9.91 11.82
CA ASN A 166 8.21 9.38 10.66
C ASN A 166 6.71 9.20 10.95
N TYR A 167 6.33 8.89 12.19
CA TYR A 167 4.92 8.80 12.59
C TYR A 167 4.25 10.19 12.60
N GLU A 168 4.91 11.22 13.11
CA GLU A 168 4.41 12.60 13.06
C GLU A 168 4.24 13.09 11.62
N LEU A 169 5.21 12.79 10.75
CA LEU A 169 5.09 13.09 9.32
C LEU A 169 3.92 12.35 8.66
N LEU A 170 3.68 11.08 9.01
CA LEU A 170 2.54 10.31 8.50
C LEU A 170 1.21 11.01 8.83
N LEU A 171 1.06 11.46 10.09
CA LEU A 171 -0.14 12.18 10.52
C LEU A 171 -0.29 13.50 9.76
N GLN A 172 0.80 14.26 9.63
CA GLN A 172 0.80 15.55 8.91
C GLN A 172 0.36 15.40 7.45
N GLU A 173 0.92 14.44 6.71
CA GLU A 173 0.56 14.20 5.30
C GLU A 173 -0.88 13.70 5.15
N GLY A 174 -1.38 12.92 6.12
CA GLY A 174 -2.78 12.51 6.20
C GLY A 174 -3.73 13.69 6.39
N GLU A 175 -3.47 14.54 7.38
CA GLU A 175 -4.29 15.71 7.70
C GLU A 175 -4.32 16.75 6.56
N HIS A 176 -3.17 17.00 5.92
CA HIS A 176 -3.08 17.89 4.76
C HIS A 176 -3.96 17.40 3.60
N SER A 177 -4.03 16.08 3.40
CA SER A 177 -4.83 15.47 2.34
C SER A 177 -6.33 15.61 2.59
N GLU A 178 -6.79 15.52 3.84
CA GLU A 178 -8.21 15.71 4.18
C GLU A 178 -8.69 17.16 3.97
N GLN A 179 -7.83 18.15 4.24
CA GLN A 179 -8.17 19.56 4.04
C GLN A 179 -8.29 19.94 2.55
N GLY A 180 -7.54 19.25 1.68
CA GLY A 180 -7.63 19.43 0.23
C GLY A 180 -8.90 18.82 -0.40
N GLN A 181 -9.42 17.73 0.18
CA GLN A 181 -10.64 17.05 -0.31
C GLN A 181 -11.95 17.74 0.10
N ARG A 182 -11.92 18.67 1.08
CA ARG A 182 -13.11 19.39 1.56
C ARG A 182 -13.36 20.74 0.87
N ARG A 183 -12.63 21.05 -0.21
CA ARG A 183 -12.80 22.28 -1.00
C ARG A 183 -13.37 21.96 -2.37
#